data_AF-A0AAU4BKF6-F1
#
_entry.id   AF-A0AAU4BKF6-F1
#
_cell.length_a   1.000
_cell.length_b   1.000
_cell.length_c   1.000
_cell.angle_alpha   90.00
_cell.angle_beta   90.00
_cell.angle_gamma   90.00
#
_symmetry.space_group_name_H-M   'P 1'
#
loop_
_entity.id
_entity.type
_entity.pdbx_description
1 polymer ?
#
loop_
_entity_poly.entity_id
_entity_poly.type
_entity_poly.pdbx_seq_one_letter_code
_entity_poly.pdbx_strand_id
1 'polypeptide(L)' 'MTTDERVELLVQLTHRGEAHVLIGDAETPVRLPAEDIARDAELPASELPGRRFTATRDGDRLTGFRLVNDPRM' A
#
# COMPACT_ATOMS: atom_id res chain seq x y z
N MET A 1 11.05 21.73 -6.63
CA MET A 1 10.28 20.60 -7.20
C MET A 1 10.63 19.38 -6.37
N THR A 2 9.78 19.00 -5.43
CA THR A 2 9.94 17.71 -4.74
C THR A 2 9.41 16.68 -5.72
N THR A 3 10.30 15.87 -6.28
CA THR A 3 9.91 14.71 -7.09
C THR A 3 9.07 13.82 -6.18
N ASP A 4 7.79 13.62 -6.52
CA ASP A 4 6.86 12.76 -5.79
C ASP A 4 7.29 11.30 -6.00
N GLU A 5 8.27 10.86 -5.22
CA GLU A 5 8.83 9.51 -5.33
C GLU A 5 7.78 8.52 -4.83
N ARG A 6 7.18 7.81 -5.79
CA ARG A 6 6.25 6.73 -5.50
C ARG A 6 7.00 5.43 -5.34
N VAL A 7 6.71 4.71 -4.27
CA VAL A 7 7.28 3.39 -3.99
C VAL A 7 6.24 2.30 -4.25
N GLU A 8 6.69 1.17 -4.78
CA GLU A 8 5.85 -0.03 -4.89
C GLU A 8 5.85 -0.80 -3.57
N LEU A 9 4.70 -1.36 -3.24
CA LEU A 9 4.50 -2.18 -2.06
C LEU A 9 3.59 -3.37 -2.33
N LEU A 10 3.83 -4.47 -1.62
CA LEU A 10 3.04 -5.69 -1.66
C LEU A 10 2.37 -5.91 -0.30
N VAL A 11 1.04 -5.96 -0.28
CA VAL A 11 0.31 -6.36 0.93
C VAL A 11 0.35 -7.89 1.03
N GLN A 12 1.06 -8.43 2.01
CA GLN A 12 1.18 -9.88 2.20
C GLN A 12 -0.05 -10.47 2.89
N LEU A 13 -0.51 -9.81 3.96
CA LEU A 13 -1.67 -10.21 4.74
C LEU A 13 -2.31 -9.02 5.43
N THR A 14 -3.56 -9.21 5.86
CA THR A 14 -4.27 -8.30 6.75
C THR A 14 -4.67 -9.04 8.02
N HIS A 15 -4.35 -8.50 9.20
CA HIS A 15 -4.70 -9.09 10.48
C HIS A 15 -5.12 -8.00 11.47
N ARG A 16 -6.31 -8.16 12.07
CA ARG A 16 -6.85 -7.22 13.08
C ARG A 16 -6.82 -5.74 12.65
N GLY A 17 -7.10 -5.46 11.37
CA GLY A 17 -7.13 -4.09 10.83
C GLY A 17 -5.78 -3.58 10.31
N GLU A 18 -4.69 -4.32 10.50
CA GLU A 18 -3.36 -3.97 10.00
C GLU A 18 -3.03 -4.72 8.72
N ALA A 19 -2.46 -4.03 7.74
CA ALA A 19 -1.84 -4.59 6.56
C ALA A 19 -0.33 -4.75 6.80
N HIS A 20 0.20 -5.95 6.56
CA HIS A 20 1.65 -6.19 6.55
C HIS A 20 2.16 -6.04 5.13
N VAL A 21 3.12 -5.12 4.94
CA VAL A 21 3.48 -4.60 3.64
C VAL A 21 4.99 -4.68 3.43
N LEU A 22 5.42 -5.32 2.35
CA LEU A 22 6.80 -5.20 1.86
C LEU A 22 6.89 -3.98 0.96
N ILE A 23 7.97 -3.20 1.06
CA ILE A 23 8.22 -2.03 0.22
C ILE A 23 9.48 -2.29 -0.60
N GLY A 24 9.37 -2.22 -1.93
CA GLY A 24 10.46 -2.63 -2.83
C GLY A 24 10.98 -4.03 -2.51
N ASP A 25 12.30 -4.18 -2.45
CA ASP A 25 12.99 -5.45 -2.14
C ASP A 25 13.23 -5.68 -0.64
N ALA A 26 12.57 -4.93 0.25
CA ALA A 26 12.73 -5.11 1.69
C ALA A 26 12.22 -6.49 2.14
N GLU A 27 12.98 -7.15 3.02
CA GLU A 27 12.60 -8.48 3.56
C GLU A 27 11.72 -8.37 4.82
N THR A 28 11.72 -7.20 5.48
CA THR A 28 10.93 -6.97 6.69
C THR A 28 9.65 -6.20 6.37
N PRO A 29 8.46 -6.75 6.69
CA PRO A 29 7.21 -6.04 6.49
C PRO A 29 7.05 -4.88 7.47
N VAL A 30 6.54 -3.77 6.96
CA VAL A 30 5.98 -2.70 7.79
C VAL A 30 4.50 -2.97 8.05
N ARG A 31 3.95 -2.40 9.13
CA ARG A 31 2.52 -2.45 9.42
C ARG A 31 1.89 -1.10 9.12
N LEU A 32 0.82 -1.11 8.36
CA LEU A 32 0.01 0.07 8.04
C LEU A 32 -1.46 -0.23 8.36
N PRO A 33 -2.28 0.78 8.69
CA PRO A 33 -3.72 0.60 8.77
C PRO A 33 -4.28 0.13 7.43
N ALA A 34 -4.93 -1.04 7.41
CA ALA A 34 -5.50 -1.60 6.19
C ALA A 34 -6.58 -0.68 5.59
N GLU A 35 -7.32 0.01 6.46
CA GLU A 35 -8.37 0.95 6.06
C GLU A 35 -7.83 2.16 5.28
N ASP A 36 -6.60 2.61 5.57
CA ASP A 36 -6.01 3.73 4.83
C ASP A 36 -5.70 3.33 3.39
N ILE A 37 -5.13 2.13 3.19
CA ILE A 37 -4.86 1.58 1.86
C ILE A 37 -6.18 1.35 1.10
N ALA A 38 -7.16 0.72 1.77
CA ALA A 38 -8.47 0.43 1.23
C ALA A 38 -9.22 1.68 0.77
N ARG A 39 -9.23 2.73 1.61
CA ARG A 39 -9.87 4.01 1.30
C ARG A 39 -9.21 4.68 0.10
N ASP A 40 -7.89 4.79 0.10
CA ASP A 40 -7.15 5.48 -0.97
C ASP A 40 -7.24 4.73 -2.30
N ALA A 41 -7.25 3.39 -2.27
CA ALA A 41 -7.36 2.55 -3.46
C ALA A 41 -8.81 2.27 -3.90
N GLU A 42 -9.80 2.75 -3.16
CA GLU A 42 -11.22 2.47 -3.37
C GLU A 42 -11.51 0.96 -3.49
N LEU A 43 -10.98 0.17 -2.55
CA LEU A 43 -11.15 -1.28 -2.44
C LEU A 43 -11.59 -1.66 -1.02
N PRO A 44 -12.32 -2.77 -0.81
CA PRO A 44 -12.53 -3.28 0.54
C PRO A 44 -11.21 -3.85 1.11
N ALA A 45 -11.02 -3.69 2.42
CA ALA A 45 -9.79 -4.17 3.10
C ALA A 45 -9.55 -5.69 2.91
N SER A 46 -10.61 -6.48 2.74
CA SER A 46 -10.54 -7.92 2.46
C SER A 46 -9.90 -8.27 1.11
N GLU A 47 -9.80 -7.32 0.19
CA GLU A 47 -9.21 -7.52 -1.14
C GLU A 47 -7.74 -7.11 -1.22
N LEU A 48 -7.17 -6.51 -0.17
CA LEU A 48 -5.79 -6.02 -0.19
C LEU A 48 -4.73 -7.13 -0.26
N PRO A 49 -4.84 -8.26 0.49
CA PRO A 49 -3.80 -9.29 0.49
C PRO A 49 -3.47 -9.82 -0.90
N GLY A 50 -2.18 -9.98 -1.17
CA GLY A 50 -1.63 -10.41 -2.46
C GLY A 50 -1.57 -9.32 -3.53
N ARG A 51 -2.11 -8.12 -3.29
CA ARG A 51 -2.09 -7.03 -4.27
C ARG A 51 -0.89 -6.10 -4.09
N ARG A 52 -0.48 -5.51 -5.22
CA ARG A 52 0.58 -4.51 -5.29
C ARG A 52 0.00 -3.12 -5.45
N PHE A 53 0.54 -2.16 -4.72
CA PHE A 53 0.15 -0.77 -4.79
C PHE A 53 1.37 0.12 -4.98
N THR A 54 1.14 1.33 -5.47
CA THR A 54 2.10 2.44 -5.33
C THR A 54 1.62 3.39 -4.25
N ALA A 55 2.54 4.01 -3.52
CA ALA A 55 2.24 5.06 -2.56
C ALA A 55 3.27 6.18 -2.62
N THR A 56 2.89 7.40 -2.27
CA THR A 56 3.82 8.50 -2.05
C THR A 56 4.48 8.34 -0.69
N ARG A 57 5.81 8.46 -0.65
CA ARG A 57 6.59 8.43 0.59
C ARG A 57 6.97 9.85 1.02
N ASP A 58 6.60 10.21 2.25
CA ASP A 58 7.01 11.44 2.92
C ASP A 58 7.59 11.11 4.30
N GLY A 59 8.91 11.08 4.40
CA GLY A 59 9.61 10.51 5.55
C GLY A 59 9.21 9.05 5.78
N ASP A 60 8.69 8.74 6.96
CA ASP A 60 8.19 7.41 7.33
C ASP A 60 6.72 7.17 6.96
N ARG A 61 6.04 8.18 6.40
CA ARG A 61 4.61 8.11 6.07
C ARG A 61 4.40 7.67 4.62
N LEU A 62 3.43 6.78 4.43
CA LEU A 62 2.93 6.38 3.12
C LEU A 62 1.47 6.82 2.96
N THR A 63 1.14 7.43 1.82
CA THR A 63 -0.21 7.90 1.50
C THR A 63 -0.51 7.81 0.01
N GLY A 64 -1.79 7.95 -0.35
CA GLY A 64 -2.23 8.02 -1.74
C GLY A 64 -2.04 6.68 -2.44
N PHE A 65 -2.42 5.58 -1.76
CA PHE A 65 -2.25 4.23 -2.27
C PHE A 65 -3.05 4.02 -3.56
N ARG A 66 -2.41 3.46 -4.60
CA ARG A 66 -3.06 3.16 -5.88
C ARG A 66 -2.70 1.75 -6.33
N LEU A 67 -3.70 0.97 -6.74
CA LEU A 67 -3.48 -0.38 -7.26
C LEU A 67 -2.63 -0.33 -8.54
N VAL A 68 -1.57 -1.14 -8.60
CA VAL A 68 -0.63 -1.13 -9.76
C VAL A 68 -1.32 -1.60 -11.05
N ASN A 69 -2.18 -2.61 -10.96
CA ASN A 69 -2.95 -3.15 -12.08
C ASN A 69 -4.44 -2.93 -11.83
N ASP A 70 -4.85 -1.66 -11.77
CA ASP A 70 -6.26 -1.32 -11.58
C ASP A 70 -7.05 -1.53 -12.88
N PRO A 71 -7.97 -2.51 -12.94
CA PRO A 71 -8.76 -2.76 -14.15
C PRO A 71 -9.78 -1.65 -14.46
N ARG A 72 -9.93 -0.65 -13.57
CA ARG A 72 -10.83 0.49 -13.74
C ARG A 72 -10.18 1.65 -14.52
N MET A 73 -8.85 1.61 -14.73
CA MET A 73 -8.07 2.63 -15.44
C MET A 73 -7.79 2.24 -16.89
#